data_AF-A0A920H4I1-F1
#
_entry.id   AF-A0A920H4I1-F1
#
_cell.length_a   1.000
_cell.length_b   1.000
_cell.length_c   1.000
_cell.angle_alpha   90.00
_cell.angle_beta   90.00
_cell.angle_gamma   90.00
#
_symmetry.space_group_name_H-M   'P 1'
#
loop_
_entity.id
_entity.type
_entity.pdbx_description
1 polymer ?
#
loop_
_entity_poly.entity_id
_entity_poly.type
_entity_poly.pdbx_seq_one_letter_code
_entity_poly.pdbx_strand_id
1 'polypeptide(L)'
;MTTPLIILSGFAIASGWVNIPGVYTGFTDWVTTRKNKIVEYHPESFDLFALSSGLLAGLLGIALGYYLYQLQGSAETGDDKIKIQPIWSVLENKYYLDHFYFKFVIDPVKINISKAVDKFNTNVIDRFVNGFGQVASLMGGVVYNNFDQNGIDKLLNMSSTGTDNFGGKVKLLQTGKTQQYLMLFLGGVVTISLLILFII
;
A
#
# COMPACT_ATOMS: atom_id res chain seq x y z
N MET A 1 13.79 -23.02 24.58
CA MET A 1 12.82 -23.96 23.97
C MET A 1 12.61 -25.22 24.79
N THR A 2 13.66 -25.76 25.43
CA THR A 2 13.57 -26.92 26.35
C THR A 2 12.65 -26.68 27.55
N THR A 3 12.76 -25.54 28.22
CA THR A 3 11.95 -25.25 29.42
C THR A 3 10.43 -25.23 29.14
N PRO A 4 9.92 -24.52 28.10
CA PRO A 4 8.51 -24.60 27.74
C PRO A 4 8.02 -26.02 27.42
N LEU A 5 8.81 -26.82 26.68
CA LEU A 5 8.41 -28.18 26.31
C LEU A 5 8.33 -29.13 27.52
N ILE A 6 9.26 -29.00 28.48
CA ILE A 6 9.24 -29.79 29.72
C ILE A 6 8.00 -29.43 30.57
N ILE A 7 7.66 -28.14 30.64
CA ILE A 7 6.46 -27.71 31.37
C ILE A 7 5.20 -28.28 30.70
N LEU A 8 5.10 -28.20 29.37
CA LEU A 8 3.96 -28.75 28.63
C LEU A 8 3.84 -30.27 28.74
N SER A 9 4.95 -31.02 28.75
CA SER A 9 4.90 -32.48 28.92
C SER A 9 4.40 -32.87 30.31
N GLY A 10 4.78 -32.12 31.35
CA GLY A 10 4.22 -32.29 32.70
C GLY A 10 2.70 -32.15 32.71
N PHE A 11 2.16 -31.13 32.05
CA PHE A 11 0.71 -30.94 31.92
C PHE A 11 0.04 -32.03 31.07
N ALA A 12 0.67 -32.50 30.00
CA ALA A 12 0.12 -33.56 29.16
C ALA A 12 -0.06 -34.88 29.94
N ILE A 13 0.86 -35.21 30.86
CA ILE A 13 0.77 -36.40 31.71
C ILE A 13 -0.28 -36.22 32.82
N ALA A 14 -0.28 -35.06 33.48
CA ALA A 14 -1.13 -34.83 34.66
C ALA A 14 -2.59 -34.48 34.32
N SER A 15 -2.86 -33.83 33.19
CA SER A 15 -4.20 -33.33 32.85
C SER A 15 -5.27 -34.42 32.74
N GLY A 16 -4.91 -35.62 32.29
CA GLY A 16 -5.84 -36.75 32.21
C GLY A 16 -6.33 -37.27 33.58
N TRP A 17 -5.60 -36.99 34.67
CA TRP A 17 -5.96 -37.45 36.02
C TRP A 17 -6.96 -36.54 36.73
N VAL A 18 -7.22 -35.35 36.16
CA VAL A 18 -8.14 -34.36 36.74
C VAL A 18 -9.60 -34.86 36.65
N ASN A 19 -9.89 -35.83 35.78
CA ASN A 19 -11.23 -36.37 35.60
C ASN A 19 -11.18 -37.82 35.07
N ILE A 20 -11.53 -38.80 35.90
CA ILE A 20 -11.48 -40.23 35.57
C ILE A 20 -12.88 -40.84 35.78
N PRO A 21 -13.59 -41.23 34.69
CA PRO A 21 -14.87 -41.90 34.79
C PRO A 21 -14.81 -43.14 35.71
N GLY A 22 -15.75 -43.24 36.66
CA GLY A 22 -15.82 -44.32 37.63
C GLY A 22 -14.88 -44.20 38.84
N VAL A 23 -14.00 -43.18 38.88
CA VAL A 23 -13.07 -42.95 40.01
C VAL A 23 -13.24 -41.54 40.59
N TYR A 24 -13.17 -40.51 39.76
CA TYR A 24 -13.29 -39.11 40.19
C TYR A 24 -13.85 -38.24 39.06
N THR A 25 -15.05 -37.68 39.26
CA THR A 25 -15.74 -36.83 38.27
C THR A 25 -15.90 -35.37 38.70
N GLY A 26 -15.24 -34.96 39.79
CA GLY A 26 -15.45 -33.65 40.42
C GLY A 26 -15.13 -32.45 39.53
N PHE A 27 -14.24 -32.62 38.54
CA PHE A 27 -13.97 -31.57 37.55
C PHE A 27 -15.16 -31.32 36.62
N THR A 28 -15.84 -32.38 36.15
CA THR A 28 -17.05 -32.25 35.31
C THR A 28 -18.13 -31.44 36.02
N ASP A 29 -18.38 -31.76 37.29
CA ASP A 29 -19.37 -31.04 38.10
C ASP A 29 -18.97 -29.58 38.33
N TRP A 30 -17.69 -29.32 38.57
CA TRP A 30 -17.17 -27.96 38.79
C TRP A 30 -17.29 -27.06 37.55
N VAL A 31 -17.02 -27.57 36.34
CA VAL A 31 -17.13 -26.79 35.10
C VAL A 31 -18.54 -26.78 34.49
N THR A 32 -19.51 -27.46 35.12
CA THR A 32 -20.89 -27.49 34.62
C THR A 32 -21.51 -26.11 34.76
N THR A 33 -21.71 -25.43 33.63
CA THR A 33 -22.28 -24.07 33.58
C THR A 33 -23.81 -24.03 33.44
N ARG A 34 -24.45 -25.20 33.33
CA ARG A 34 -25.89 -25.30 33.06
C ARG A 34 -26.71 -25.42 34.34
N LYS A 35 -27.79 -24.63 34.43
CA LYS A 35 -28.75 -24.63 35.55
C LYS A 35 -29.57 -25.92 35.66
N ASN A 36 -29.88 -26.55 34.52
CA ASN A 36 -30.58 -27.83 34.46
C ASN A 36 -29.59 -28.93 34.09
N LYS A 37 -29.53 -30.00 34.89
CA LYS A 37 -28.73 -31.18 34.57
C LYS A 37 -29.31 -31.88 33.35
N ILE A 38 -28.46 -32.21 32.38
CA ILE A 38 -28.83 -33.09 31.27
C ILE A 38 -28.89 -34.51 31.85
N VAL A 39 -29.92 -35.28 31.47
CA VAL A 39 -29.91 -36.72 31.72
C VAL A 39 -28.90 -37.32 30.75
N GLU A 40 -27.68 -37.52 31.22
CA GLU A 40 -26.60 -38.11 30.43
C GLU A 40 -26.75 -39.63 30.42
N TYR A 41 -26.92 -40.22 29.24
CA TYR A 41 -26.92 -41.67 29.03
C TYR A 41 -25.52 -42.16 28.66
N HIS A 42 -24.53 -41.82 29.47
CA HIS A 42 -23.17 -42.33 29.33
C HIS A 42 -22.86 -43.29 30.49
N PRO A 43 -22.11 -44.37 30.24
CA PRO A 43 -21.75 -45.31 31.31
C PRO A 43 -20.93 -44.59 32.39
N GLU A 44 -21.29 -44.81 33.67
CA GLU A 44 -20.62 -44.17 34.82
C GLU A 44 -19.16 -44.62 34.99
N SER A 45 -18.77 -45.68 34.31
CA SER A 45 -17.43 -46.27 34.33
C SER A 45 -16.94 -46.56 32.92
N PHE A 46 -15.65 -46.85 32.79
CA PHE A 46 -15.07 -47.26 31.51
C PHE A 46 -15.79 -48.48 30.92
N ASP A 47 -16.26 -48.33 29.68
CA ASP A 47 -16.52 -49.47 28.83
C ASP A 47 -15.16 -50.04 28.40
N LEU A 48 -14.78 -51.18 28.99
CA LEU A 48 -13.50 -51.84 28.71
C LEU A 48 -13.37 -52.21 27.23
N PHE A 49 -14.47 -52.50 26.53
CA PHE A 49 -14.43 -52.82 25.11
C PHE A 49 -14.13 -51.56 24.28
N ALA A 50 -14.83 -50.46 24.53
CA ALA A 50 -14.55 -49.18 23.84
C ALA A 50 -13.13 -48.66 24.14
N LEU A 51 -12.69 -48.76 25.40
CA LEU A 51 -11.36 -48.35 25.83
C LEU A 51 -10.28 -49.20 25.16
N SER A 52 -10.40 -50.52 25.24
CA SER A 52 -9.38 -51.43 24.67
C SER A 52 -9.34 -51.35 23.14
N SER A 53 -10.49 -51.27 22.47
CA SER A 53 -10.55 -51.13 21.01
C SER A 53 -9.95 -49.81 20.53
N GLY A 54 -10.22 -48.70 21.21
CA GLY A 54 -9.60 -47.40 20.91
C GLY A 54 -8.09 -47.40 21.15
N LEU A 55 -7.64 -47.96 22.29
CA LEU A 55 -6.21 -48.08 22.61
C LEU A 55 -5.48 -48.94 21.56
N LEU A 56 -6.04 -50.09 21.21
CA LEU A 56 -5.48 -50.97 20.19
C LEU A 56 -5.45 -50.30 18.82
N ALA A 57 -6.52 -49.59 18.42
CA ALA A 57 -6.55 -48.86 17.16
C ALA A 57 -5.46 -47.77 17.10
N GLY A 58 -5.25 -47.04 18.20
CA GLY A 58 -4.18 -46.04 18.31
C GLY A 58 -2.78 -46.65 18.21
N LEU A 59 -2.52 -47.73 18.95
CA LEU A 59 -1.24 -48.46 18.90
C LEU A 59 -0.98 -49.06 17.52
N LEU A 60 -1.99 -49.65 16.88
CA LEU A 60 -1.90 -50.16 15.52
C LEU A 60 -1.61 -49.04 14.53
N GLY A 61 -2.25 -47.87 14.66
CA GLY A 61 -1.96 -46.71 13.83
C GLY A 61 -0.51 -46.25 13.92
N ILE A 62 0.04 -46.16 15.14
CA ILE A 62 1.45 -45.82 15.37
C ILE A 62 2.37 -46.90 14.77
N ALA A 63 2.07 -48.18 15.00
CA ALA A 63 2.86 -49.29 14.47
C ALA A 63 2.88 -49.32 12.95
N LEU A 64 1.74 -49.08 12.30
CA LEU A 64 1.63 -48.98 10.83
C LEU A 64 2.40 -47.77 10.30
N GLY A 65 2.30 -46.61 10.97
CA GLY A 65 3.08 -45.43 10.63
C GLY A 65 4.59 -45.69 10.73
N TYR A 66 5.05 -46.30 11.83
CA TYR A 66 6.45 -46.67 12.00
C TYR A 66 6.90 -47.67 10.92
N TYR A 67 6.10 -48.69 10.63
CA TYR A 67 6.41 -49.67 9.60
C TYR A 67 6.56 -49.03 8.22
N LEU A 68 5.64 -48.15 7.82
CA LEU A 68 5.65 -47.50 6.51
C LEU A 68 6.78 -46.49 6.35
N TYR A 69 6.95 -45.60 7.34
CA TYR A 69 7.85 -44.45 7.21
C TYR A 69 9.27 -44.67 7.75
N GLN A 70 9.49 -45.71 8.56
CA GLN A 70 10.83 -46.01 9.14
C GLN A 70 11.42 -47.32 8.62
N LEU A 71 10.62 -48.37 8.44
CA LEU A 71 11.11 -49.69 8.02
C LEU A 71 11.03 -49.90 6.50
N GLN A 72 9.92 -49.50 5.90
CA GLN A 72 9.68 -49.69 4.48
C GLN A 72 10.27 -48.56 3.65
N GLY A 73 10.15 -47.30 4.07
CA GLY A 73 10.60 -46.14 3.30
C GLY A 73 11.28 -45.09 4.17
N SER A 74 11.26 -43.87 3.66
CA SER A 74 11.65 -42.66 4.35
C SER A 74 10.45 -41.71 4.46
N ALA A 75 10.61 -40.58 5.15
CA ALA A 75 9.62 -39.52 5.18
C ALA A 75 9.19 -39.03 3.78
N GLU A 76 10.07 -39.14 2.77
CA GLU A 76 9.81 -38.68 1.41
C GLU A 76 9.19 -39.76 0.51
N THR A 77 9.41 -41.05 0.82
CA THR A 77 9.04 -42.17 -0.06
C THR A 77 7.96 -43.08 0.54
N GLY A 78 7.62 -42.89 1.82
CA GLY A 78 6.60 -43.68 2.52
C GLY A 78 5.22 -43.52 1.91
N ASP A 79 4.88 -42.32 1.43
CA ASP A 79 3.57 -42.00 0.85
C ASP A 79 3.28 -42.81 -0.42
N ASP A 80 4.29 -42.98 -1.28
CA ASP A 80 4.14 -43.71 -2.55
C ASP A 80 3.72 -45.18 -2.35
N LYS A 81 3.95 -45.73 -1.16
CA LYS A 81 3.60 -47.12 -0.83
C LYS A 81 2.11 -47.33 -0.55
N ILE A 82 1.40 -46.27 -0.18
CA ILE A 82 -0.02 -46.32 0.21
C ILE A 82 -0.90 -45.41 -0.66
N LYS A 83 -0.31 -44.68 -1.60
CA LYS A 83 -0.98 -43.66 -2.39
C LYS A 83 -2.04 -44.26 -3.31
N ILE A 84 -3.30 -43.97 -3.01
CA ILE A 84 -4.43 -44.19 -3.91
C ILE A 84 -4.81 -42.84 -4.50
N GLN A 85 -4.37 -42.59 -5.74
CA GLN A 85 -4.44 -41.26 -6.40
C GLN A 85 -5.76 -40.49 -6.21
N PRO A 86 -6.96 -41.04 -6.49
CA PRO A 86 -8.19 -40.28 -6.35
C PRO A 86 -8.48 -39.82 -4.91
N ILE A 87 -8.15 -40.65 -3.90
CA ILE A 87 -8.36 -40.32 -2.49
C ILE A 87 -7.26 -39.34 -2.03
N TRP A 88 -6.02 -39.62 -2.42
CA TRP A 88 -4.87 -38.81 -2.06
C TRP A 88 -5.02 -37.38 -2.56
N SER A 89 -5.44 -37.18 -3.82
CA SER A 89 -5.65 -35.85 -4.37
C SER A 89 -6.69 -35.04 -3.59
N VAL A 90 -7.77 -35.68 -3.11
CA VAL A 90 -8.76 -34.99 -2.27
C VAL A 90 -8.17 -34.58 -0.93
N LEU A 91 -7.45 -35.47 -0.25
CA LEU A 91 -6.83 -35.20 1.04
C LEU A 91 -5.70 -34.16 0.96
N GLU A 92 -4.83 -34.28 -0.05
CA GLU A 92 -3.72 -33.37 -0.34
C GLU A 92 -4.23 -31.95 -0.65
N ASN A 93 -5.34 -31.84 -1.38
CA ASN A 93 -6.01 -30.56 -1.65
C ASN A 93 -6.95 -30.11 -0.51
N LYS A 94 -6.84 -30.67 0.70
CA LYS A 94 -7.65 -30.33 1.89
C LYS A 94 -9.16 -30.33 1.59
N TYR A 95 -9.64 -31.38 0.92
CA TYR A 95 -11.02 -31.51 0.48
C TYR A 95 -11.49 -30.42 -0.50
N TYR A 96 -10.55 -29.75 -1.18
CA TYR A 96 -10.81 -28.61 -2.06
C TYR A 96 -11.55 -27.43 -1.40
N LEU A 97 -11.61 -27.37 -0.07
CA LEU A 97 -12.26 -26.30 0.67
C LEU A 97 -11.58 -24.96 0.41
N ASP A 98 -10.24 -24.95 0.40
CA ASP A 98 -9.44 -23.76 0.08
C ASP A 98 -9.75 -23.29 -1.36
N HIS A 99 -9.75 -24.20 -2.35
CA HIS A 99 -10.05 -23.85 -3.74
C HIS A 99 -11.45 -23.27 -3.89
N PHE A 100 -12.44 -23.89 -3.24
CA PHE A 100 -13.81 -23.38 -3.23
C PHE A 100 -13.87 -21.97 -2.64
N TYR A 101 -13.27 -21.78 -1.46
CA TYR A 101 -13.29 -20.51 -0.76
C TYR A 101 -12.60 -19.39 -1.56
N PHE A 102 -11.41 -19.63 -2.09
CA PHE A 102 -10.72 -18.64 -2.90
C PHE A 102 -11.47 -18.32 -4.20
N LYS A 103 -11.87 -19.35 -4.95
CA LYS A 103 -12.46 -19.17 -6.28
C LYS A 103 -13.87 -18.59 -6.25
N PHE A 104 -14.69 -18.98 -5.28
CA PHE A 104 -16.11 -18.60 -5.26
C PHE A 104 -16.45 -17.50 -4.25
N VAL A 105 -15.63 -17.32 -3.20
CA VAL A 105 -15.89 -16.29 -2.19
C VAL A 105 -14.90 -15.13 -2.32
N ILE A 106 -13.59 -15.41 -2.22
CA ILE A 106 -12.60 -14.33 -2.17
C ILE A 106 -12.42 -13.65 -3.52
N ASP A 107 -12.07 -14.39 -4.57
CA ASP A 107 -11.67 -13.82 -5.86
C ASP A 107 -12.78 -12.98 -6.50
N PRO A 108 -14.06 -13.42 -6.53
CA PRO A 108 -15.13 -12.61 -7.10
C PRO A 108 -15.33 -11.31 -6.32
N VAL A 109 -15.32 -11.37 -4.99
CA VAL A 109 -15.50 -10.19 -4.12
C VAL A 109 -14.33 -9.23 -4.31
N LYS A 110 -13.10 -9.73 -4.21
CA LYS A 110 -11.87 -8.95 -4.36
C LYS A 110 -11.83 -8.27 -5.73
N ILE A 111 -12.00 -9.02 -6.83
CA ILE A 111 -11.89 -8.49 -8.18
C ILE A 111 -12.99 -7.47 -8.46
N ASN A 112 -14.23 -7.73 -8.03
CA ASN A 112 -15.34 -6.81 -8.26
C ASN A 112 -15.15 -5.50 -7.49
N ILE A 113 -14.74 -5.56 -6.23
CA ILE A 113 -14.46 -4.37 -5.42
C ILE A 113 -13.27 -3.61 -6.00
N SER A 114 -12.17 -4.28 -6.33
CA SER A 114 -11.00 -3.62 -6.93
C SER A 114 -11.34 -2.92 -8.23
N LYS A 115 -12.12 -3.55 -9.12
CA LYS A 115 -12.59 -2.92 -10.36
C LYS A 115 -13.51 -1.74 -10.11
N ALA A 116 -14.37 -1.80 -9.09
CA ALA A 116 -15.26 -0.69 -8.75
C ALA A 116 -14.47 0.52 -8.24
N VAL A 117 -13.50 0.28 -7.35
CA VAL A 117 -12.61 1.32 -6.81
C VAL A 117 -11.77 1.94 -7.91
N ASP A 118 -11.17 1.13 -8.78
CA ASP A 118 -10.36 1.59 -9.91
C ASP A 118 -11.18 2.45 -10.88
N LYS A 119 -12.38 1.97 -11.26
CA LYS A 119 -13.30 2.75 -12.10
C LYS A 119 -13.69 4.08 -11.46
N PHE A 120 -13.91 4.12 -10.15
CA PHE A 120 -14.23 5.35 -9.44
C PHE A 120 -13.04 6.31 -9.45
N ASN A 121 -11.84 5.84 -9.17
CA ASN A 121 -10.63 6.65 -9.22
C ASN A 121 -10.44 7.26 -10.62
N THR A 122 -10.37 6.42 -11.66
CA THR A 122 -10.05 6.88 -13.00
C THR A 122 -11.16 7.73 -13.64
N ASN A 123 -12.43 7.42 -13.40
CA ASN A 123 -13.52 8.15 -14.06
C ASN A 123 -14.05 9.33 -13.26
N VAL A 124 -13.91 9.33 -11.93
CA VAL A 124 -14.44 10.41 -11.10
C VAL A 124 -13.29 11.28 -10.60
N ILE A 125 -12.35 10.71 -9.85
CA ILE A 125 -11.28 11.48 -9.20
C ILE A 125 -10.34 12.08 -10.25
N ASP A 126 -9.78 11.26 -11.14
CA ASP A 126 -8.81 11.74 -12.12
C ASP A 126 -9.44 12.74 -13.09
N ARG A 127 -10.69 12.49 -13.54
CA ARG A 127 -11.38 13.44 -14.43
C ARG A 127 -11.68 14.76 -13.74
N PHE A 128 -12.06 14.73 -12.46
CA PHE A 128 -12.27 15.93 -11.67
C PHE A 128 -10.97 16.72 -11.53
N VAL A 129 -9.89 16.09 -11.08
CA VAL A 129 -8.58 16.72 -10.89
C VAL A 129 -8.03 17.27 -12.21
N ASN A 130 -8.09 16.48 -13.28
CA ASN A 130 -7.65 16.92 -14.60
C ASN A 130 -8.50 18.09 -15.13
N GLY A 131 -9.81 18.09 -14.83
CA GLY A 131 -10.69 19.21 -15.15
C GLY A 131 -10.26 20.51 -14.46
N PHE A 132 -9.92 20.45 -13.17
CA PHE A 132 -9.34 21.60 -12.46
C PHE A 132 -8.02 22.05 -13.07
N GLY A 133 -7.13 21.10 -13.42
CA GLY A 133 -5.87 21.41 -14.09
C GLY A 133 -6.06 22.12 -15.44
N GLN A 134 -7.02 21.68 -16.24
CA GLN A 134 -7.37 22.32 -17.51
C GLN A 134 -7.87 23.75 -17.30
N VAL A 135 -8.79 23.96 -16.34
CA VAL A 135 -9.30 25.31 -16.03
C VAL A 135 -8.18 26.22 -15.53
N ALA A 136 -7.32 25.73 -14.63
CA ALA A 136 -6.18 26.48 -14.13
C ALA A 136 -5.19 26.86 -15.25
N SER A 137 -4.91 25.93 -16.17
CA SER A 137 -4.05 26.18 -17.33
C SER A 137 -4.65 27.20 -18.28
N LEU A 138 -5.96 27.12 -18.55
CA LEU A 138 -6.67 28.13 -19.36
C LEU A 138 -6.60 29.52 -18.71
N MET A 139 -6.88 29.62 -17.41
CA MET A 139 -6.79 30.88 -16.67
C MET A 139 -5.36 31.45 -16.69
N GLY A 140 -4.35 30.60 -16.47
CA GLY A 140 -2.94 30.99 -16.57
C GLY A 140 -2.59 31.51 -17.96
N GLY A 141 -3.09 30.85 -19.02
CA GLY A 141 -2.92 31.31 -20.40
C GLY A 141 -3.57 32.67 -20.67
N VAL A 142 -4.76 32.93 -20.11
CA VAL A 142 -5.40 34.26 -20.22
C VAL A 142 -4.57 35.33 -19.51
N VAL A 143 -4.09 35.04 -18.30
CA VAL A 143 -3.25 35.99 -17.54
C VAL A 143 -1.96 36.28 -18.31
N TYR A 144 -1.27 35.25 -18.76
CA TYR A 144 -0.02 35.36 -19.51
C TYR A 144 -0.21 36.14 -20.82
N ASN A 145 -1.21 35.77 -21.63
CA ASN A 145 -1.41 36.40 -22.93
C ASN A 145 -1.91 37.85 -22.80
N ASN A 146 -2.77 38.16 -21.83
CA ASN A 146 -3.40 39.49 -21.75
C ASN A 146 -2.62 40.47 -20.88
N PHE A 147 -2.14 40.04 -19.71
CA PHE A 147 -1.44 40.94 -18.78
C PHE A 147 0.05 41.00 -19.08
N ASP A 148 0.69 39.86 -19.25
CA ASP A 148 2.15 39.80 -19.46
C ASP A 148 2.51 40.24 -20.88
N GLN A 149 2.14 39.44 -21.89
CA GLN A 149 2.49 39.68 -23.29
C GLN A 149 1.91 41.00 -23.85
N ASN A 150 0.62 41.27 -23.60
CA ASN A 150 -0.05 42.45 -24.16
C ASN A 150 0.06 43.72 -23.31
N GLY A 151 0.35 43.59 -22.01
CA GLY A 151 0.47 44.74 -21.11
C GLY A 151 1.92 45.08 -20.85
N ILE A 152 2.54 44.24 -20.03
CA ILE A 152 3.89 44.46 -19.48
C ILE A 152 4.93 44.45 -20.60
N ASP A 153 4.98 43.39 -21.41
CA ASP A 153 5.98 43.24 -22.47
C ASP A 153 5.83 44.31 -23.54
N LYS A 154 4.60 44.64 -23.97
CA LYS A 154 4.38 45.74 -24.93
C LYS A 154 4.85 47.08 -24.38
N LEU A 155 4.53 47.40 -23.13
CA LEU A 155 4.98 48.65 -22.50
C LEU A 155 6.50 48.71 -22.38
N LEU A 156 7.13 47.63 -21.90
CA LEU A 156 8.59 47.54 -21.78
C LEU A 156 9.27 47.64 -23.14
N ASN A 157 8.79 46.92 -24.15
CA ASN A 157 9.34 46.97 -25.51
C ASN A 157 9.18 48.36 -26.15
N MET A 158 8.05 49.05 -25.91
CA MET A 158 7.88 50.44 -26.35
C MET A 158 8.87 51.39 -25.66
N SER A 159 9.07 51.23 -24.36
CA SER A 159 10.03 52.05 -23.59
C SER A 159 11.47 51.79 -24.04
N SER A 160 11.84 50.53 -24.24
CA SER A 160 13.16 50.12 -24.73
C SER A 160 13.40 50.68 -26.13
N THR A 161 12.46 50.47 -27.05
CA THR A 161 12.53 51.01 -28.42
C THR A 161 12.61 52.54 -28.43
N GLY A 162 11.88 53.20 -27.53
CA GLY A 162 11.94 54.66 -27.37
C GLY A 162 13.33 55.14 -26.91
N THR A 163 13.91 54.43 -25.93
CA THR A 163 15.24 54.72 -25.40
C THR A 163 16.33 54.47 -26.44
N ASP A 164 16.25 53.36 -27.18
CA ASP A 164 17.20 53.03 -28.25
C ASP A 164 17.15 54.05 -29.38
N ASN A 165 15.95 54.47 -29.79
CA ASN A 165 15.78 55.52 -30.79
C ASN A 165 16.35 56.86 -30.32
N PHE A 166 16.15 57.20 -29.04
CA PHE A 166 16.73 58.42 -28.46
C PHE A 166 18.26 58.34 -28.38
N GLY A 167 18.80 57.24 -27.86
CA GLY A 167 20.24 56.98 -27.78
C GLY A 167 20.89 56.97 -29.17
N GLY A 168 20.22 56.39 -30.17
CA GLY A 168 20.65 56.42 -31.57
C GLY A 168 20.76 57.85 -32.12
N LYS A 169 19.79 58.73 -31.83
CA LYS A 169 19.86 60.15 -32.19
C LYS A 169 20.98 60.90 -31.45
N VAL A 170 21.15 60.66 -30.15
CA VAL A 170 22.23 61.27 -29.34
C VAL A 170 23.60 60.81 -29.84
N LYS A 171 23.74 59.54 -30.25
CA LYS A 171 24.98 58.99 -30.83
C LYS A 171 25.42 59.75 -32.08
N LEU A 172 24.48 60.27 -32.88
CA LEU A 172 24.81 61.07 -34.07
C LEU A 172 25.45 62.44 -33.74
N LEU A 173 25.31 62.94 -32.50
CA LEU A 173 26.02 64.15 -32.06
C LEU A 173 27.53 63.92 -31.92
N GLN A 174 27.95 62.66 -31.72
CA GLN A 174 29.36 62.30 -31.64
C GLN A 174 29.87 61.89 -33.03
N THR A 175 30.32 62.89 -33.80
CA THR A 175 30.76 62.69 -35.20
C THR A 175 32.26 62.36 -35.34
N GLY A 176 33.04 62.45 -34.26
CA GLY A 176 34.49 62.24 -34.27
C GLY A 176 35.30 63.38 -34.90
N LYS A 177 34.65 64.47 -35.33
CA LYS A 177 35.31 65.65 -35.94
C LYS A 177 35.63 66.71 -34.87
N THR A 178 36.90 66.90 -34.52
CA THR A 178 37.36 67.85 -33.47
C THR A 178 36.82 69.27 -33.63
N GLN A 179 36.67 69.75 -34.86
CA GLN A 179 36.14 71.08 -35.17
C GLN A 179 34.68 71.26 -34.72
N GLN A 180 33.86 70.21 -34.80
CA GLN A 180 32.45 70.25 -34.41
C GLN A 180 32.30 70.33 -32.88
N TYR A 181 33.19 69.67 -32.13
CA TYR A 181 33.23 69.77 -30.67
C TYR A 181 33.67 71.16 -30.20
N LEU A 182 34.65 71.79 -30.87
CA LEU A 182 35.10 73.15 -30.55
C LEU A 182 33.96 74.17 -30.74
N MET A 183 33.20 74.04 -31.83
CA MET A 183 32.03 74.89 -32.12
C MET A 183 30.92 74.72 -31.06
N LEU A 184 30.60 73.48 -30.68
CA LEU A 184 29.61 73.20 -29.63
C LEU A 184 30.06 73.73 -28.26
N PHE A 185 31.35 73.60 -27.91
CA PHE A 185 31.91 74.12 -26.67
C PHE A 185 31.80 75.65 -26.59
N LEU A 186 32.26 76.36 -27.62
CA LEU A 186 32.18 77.82 -27.67
C LEU A 186 30.72 78.31 -27.65
N GLY A 187 29.84 77.66 -28.41
CA GLY A 187 28.40 77.95 -28.38
C GLY A 187 27.76 77.71 -27.01
N GLY A 188 28.15 76.63 -26.33
CA GLY A 188 27.71 76.33 -24.96
C GLY A 188 28.15 77.40 -23.96
N VAL A 189 29.41 77.83 -24.01
CA VAL A 189 29.93 78.92 -23.15
C VAL A 189 29.14 80.22 -23.36
N VAL A 190 28.89 80.61 -24.61
CA VAL A 190 28.12 81.82 -24.94
C VAL A 190 26.68 81.70 -24.42
N THR A 191 26.04 80.55 -24.63
CA THR A 191 24.65 80.31 -24.21
C THR A 191 24.51 80.36 -22.69
N ILE A 192 25.40 79.70 -21.95
CA ILE A 192 25.43 79.73 -20.48
C ILE A 192 25.70 81.15 -19.98
N SER A 193 26.65 81.87 -20.60
CA SER A 193 26.96 83.24 -20.22
C SER A 193 25.75 84.17 -20.39
N LEU A 194 25.01 84.03 -21.50
CA LEU A 194 23.78 84.80 -21.72
C LEU A 194 22.68 84.42 -20.72
N LEU A 195 22.46 83.12 -20.46
CA LEU A 195 21.48 82.68 -19.47
C LEU A 195 21.77 83.26 -18.09
N ILE A 196 23.02 83.22 -17.65
CA ILE A 196 23.45 83.82 -16.38
C ILE A 196 23.20 85.33 -16.37
N LEU A 197 23.47 86.02 -17.48
CA LEU A 197 23.30 87.47 -17.61
C LEU A 197 21.82 87.91 -17.70
N PHE A 198 20.91 87.01 -18.07
CA PHE A 198 19.46 87.26 -18.08
C PHE A 198 18.73 86.76 -16.81
N ILE A 199 19.33 85.84 -16.05
CA ILE A 199 18.79 85.31 -14.79
C ILE A 199 19.25 86.14 -13.57
N ILE A 200 20.41 86.78 -13.68
CA ILE A 200 20.92 87.80 -12.74
C ILE A 200 20.50 89.18 -13.21
#